data_AF-A0A974C4L1-F1
#
_entry.id   AF-A0A974C4L1-F1
#
_cell.length_a   1.000
_cell.length_b   1.000
_cell.length_c   1.000
_cell.angle_alpha   90.00
_cell.angle_beta   90.00
_cell.angle_gamma   90.00
#
_symmetry.space_group_name_H-M   'P 1'
#
loop_
_entity.id
_entity.type
_entity.pdbx_description
1 polymer ?
#
loop_
_entity_poly.entity_id
_entity_poly.type
_entity_poly.pdbx_seq_one_letter_code
_entity_poly.pdbx_strand_id
1 'polypeptide(L)'
;MEQASFHNITDKVWVGTTGWSITTDFPRRDILTTLNGSLGLANQNGKIPGFKEFLYSIHPSIFPNDPFMKTFWENAFHCVWPGNYAYNNTSPALLKNGTVWCTGKERLDSIDTNIYDVYNFKYTYKVHNAVFAVAHALHQMKNCVPGKGPFKNGSCADIYDHQPWQVPYTERHKGFVL
;
A
#
# COMPACT_ATOMS: atom_id res chain seq x y z
N MET A 1 12.15 -17.30 12.50
CA MET A 1 13.03 -17.57 11.33
C MET A 1 14.46 -17.17 11.62
N GLU A 2 14.71 -15.95 12.11
CA GLU A 2 16.08 -15.53 12.49
C GLU A 2 16.75 -16.48 13.48
N GLN A 3 16.04 -16.91 14.54
CA GLN A 3 16.58 -17.88 15.50
C GLN A 3 16.81 -19.27 14.88
N ALA A 4 15.93 -19.71 13.98
CA ALA A 4 16.11 -20.99 13.27
C ALA A 4 17.34 -20.94 12.35
N SER A 5 17.57 -19.79 11.72
CA SER A 5 18.77 -19.51 10.93
C SER A 5 20.02 -19.42 11.80
N PHE A 6 19.96 -18.74 12.94
CA PHE A 6 21.05 -18.63 13.90
C PHE A 6 21.48 -20.00 14.44
N HIS A 7 20.52 -20.90 14.63
CA HIS A 7 20.76 -22.27 15.08
C HIS A 7 20.99 -23.28 13.94
N ASN A 8 21.14 -22.83 12.68
CA ASN A 8 21.35 -23.68 11.50
C ASN A 8 20.34 -24.84 11.38
N ILE A 9 19.07 -24.56 11.70
CA ILE A 9 18.00 -25.55 11.54
C ILE A 9 17.73 -25.74 10.04
N THR A 10 18.12 -26.90 9.51
CA THR A 10 17.96 -27.29 8.10
C THR A 10 17.01 -28.49 7.96
N ASP A 11 16.73 -28.92 6.73
CA ASP A 11 15.89 -30.08 6.42
C ASP A 11 14.45 -30.02 6.98
N LYS A 12 13.91 -28.80 7.12
CA LYS A 12 12.52 -28.56 7.49
C LYS A 12 11.78 -27.92 6.33
N VAL A 13 10.54 -28.38 6.11
CA VAL A 13 9.60 -27.73 5.20
C VAL A 13 8.76 -26.75 6.00
N TRP A 14 8.95 -25.47 5.76
CA TRP A 14 8.14 -24.43 6.38
C TRP A 14 6.87 -24.18 5.57
N VAL A 15 5.74 -24.06 6.25
CA VAL A 15 4.45 -23.73 5.62
C VAL A 15 3.97 -22.38 6.14
N GLY A 16 3.93 -21.38 5.26
CA GLY A 16 3.57 -20.00 5.58
C GLY A 16 2.19 -19.59 5.05
N THR A 17 1.45 -18.81 5.85
CA THR A 17 0.20 -18.16 5.43
C THR A 17 0.49 -16.89 4.61
N THR A 18 -0.54 -16.25 4.05
CA THR A 18 -0.38 -15.04 3.21
C THR A 18 0.26 -13.85 3.94
N GLY A 19 0.18 -13.81 5.27
CA GLY A 19 0.87 -12.79 6.10
C GLY A 19 2.35 -13.09 6.32
N TRP A 20 2.78 -14.33 6.09
CA TRP A 20 4.18 -14.77 6.11
C TRP A 20 4.88 -14.45 4.79
N SER A 21 4.14 -14.48 3.66
CA SER A 21 4.69 -14.49 2.30
C SER A 21 5.71 -13.39 2.05
N ILE A 22 6.99 -13.73 2.24
CA ILE A 22 8.21 -13.20 1.63
C ILE A 22 7.95 -11.80 1.06
N THR A 23 7.85 -10.80 1.93
CA THR A 23 7.92 -9.41 1.48
C THR A 23 9.29 -9.24 0.82
N THR A 24 9.44 -8.29 -0.09
CA THR A 24 10.74 -7.99 -0.71
C THR A 24 11.81 -7.60 0.32
N ASP A 25 11.40 -7.15 1.51
CA ASP A 25 12.25 -6.95 2.69
C ASP A 25 12.72 -8.26 3.38
N PHE A 26 12.07 -9.38 3.05
CA PHE A 26 12.26 -10.71 3.63
C PHE A 26 12.49 -11.73 2.52
N PRO A 27 13.67 -11.71 1.91
CA PRO A 27 14.66 -12.54 2.55
C PRO A 27 16.01 -11.82 2.65
N ARG A 28 16.39 -11.49 3.89
CA ARG A 28 17.81 -11.37 4.16
C ARG A 28 18.49 -12.68 3.72
N ARG A 29 19.60 -12.56 2.99
CA ARG A 29 20.27 -13.71 2.33
C ARG A 29 20.65 -14.81 3.31
N ASP A 30 20.91 -14.46 4.56
CA ASP A 30 21.23 -15.36 5.67
C ASP A 30 20.10 -16.35 6.00
N ILE A 31 18.84 -16.00 5.77
CA ILE A 31 17.68 -16.84 6.13
C ILE A 31 17.29 -17.81 4.98
N LEU A 32 17.77 -17.56 3.76
CA LEU A 32 17.40 -18.34 2.57
C LEU A 32 17.76 -19.82 2.67
N THR A 33 18.87 -20.15 3.32
CA THR A 33 19.30 -21.55 3.53
C THR A 33 18.32 -22.31 4.42
N THR A 34 17.78 -21.66 5.44
CA THR A 34 16.82 -22.23 6.40
C THR A 34 15.43 -22.40 5.78
N LEU A 35 15.04 -21.47 4.90
CA LEU A 35 13.70 -21.45 4.28
C LEU A 35 13.65 -22.13 2.91
N ASN A 36 14.77 -22.71 2.46
CA ASN A 36 14.83 -23.39 1.18
C ASN A 36 13.80 -24.54 1.14
N GLY A 37 13.01 -24.60 0.07
CA GLY A 37 11.93 -25.59 -0.06
C GLY A 37 10.65 -25.29 0.74
N SER A 38 10.48 -24.07 1.26
CA SER A 38 9.24 -23.67 1.94
C SER A 38 8.05 -23.52 0.99
N LEU A 39 6.86 -23.75 1.52
CA LEU A 39 5.57 -23.61 0.83
C LEU A 39 4.80 -22.43 1.42
N GLY A 40 4.31 -21.54 0.57
CA GLY A 40 3.56 -20.36 0.98
C GLY A 40 2.27 -20.21 0.22
N LEU A 41 1.20 -19.82 0.92
CA LEU A 41 -0.02 -19.34 0.28
C LEU A 41 0.22 -17.91 -0.20
N ALA A 42 0.08 -17.66 -1.51
CA ALA A 42 0.22 -16.32 -2.08
C ALA A 42 -1.16 -15.71 -2.37
N ASN A 43 -1.32 -14.41 -2.07
CA ASN A 43 -2.43 -13.65 -2.61
C ASN A 43 -2.35 -13.58 -4.14
N GLN A 44 -3.50 -13.58 -4.80
CA GLN A 44 -3.55 -13.33 -6.24
C GLN A 44 -3.01 -11.93 -6.53
N ASN A 45 -2.11 -11.86 -7.51
CA ASN A 45 -1.65 -10.59 -8.05
C ASN A 45 -2.76 -10.03 -8.96
N GLY A 46 -2.98 -8.72 -8.87
CA GLY A 46 -3.79 -8.02 -9.87
C GLY A 46 -2.98 -7.01 -10.65
N LYS A 47 -3.55 -6.53 -11.75
CA LYS A 47 -2.96 -5.48 -12.59
C LYS A 47 -3.78 -4.23 -12.43
N ILE A 48 -3.11 -3.10 -12.19
CA ILE A 48 -3.70 -1.77 -12.19
C ILE A 48 -3.01 -0.97 -13.29
N PRO A 49 -3.59 -0.92 -14.51
CA PRO A 49 -3.00 -0.16 -15.61
C PRO A 49 -2.77 1.30 -15.23
N GLY A 50 -1.60 1.86 -15.56
CA GLY A 50 -1.27 3.26 -15.24
C GLY A 50 -0.76 3.50 -13.81
N PHE A 51 -0.86 2.52 -12.90
CA PHE A 51 -0.51 2.73 -11.50
C PHE A 51 1.00 2.85 -11.28
N LYS A 52 1.82 2.14 -12.08
CA LYS A 52 3.28 2.27 -12.02
C LYS A 52 3.72 3.67 -12.42
N GLU A 53 3.15 4.20 -13.50
CA GLU A 53 3.40 5.54 -14.00
C GLU A 53 2.95 6.60 -12.98
N PHE A 54 1.79 6.38 -12.36
CA PHE A 54 1.32 7.21 -11.25
C PHE A 54 2.32 7.24 -10.09
N LEU A 55 2.83 6.09 -9.64
CA LEU A 55 3.80 6.02 -8.54
C LEU A 55 5.07 6.83 -8.85
N TYR A 56 5.56 6.80 -10.08
CA TYR A 56 6.73 7.60 -10.47
C TYR A 56 6.44 9.09 -10.63
N SER A 57 5.17 9.48 -10.80
CA SER A 57 4.76 10.88 -10.88
C SER A 57 4.60 11.55 -9.51
N ILE A 58 4.63 10.79 -8.41
CA ILE A 58 4.50 11.31 -7.06
C ILE A 58 5.67 12.26 -6.76
N HIS A 59 5.36 13.44 -6.25
CA HIS A 59 6.35 14.46 -5.93
C HIS A 59 5.91 15.29 -4.72
N PRO A 60 6.84 15.68 -3.81
CA PRO A 60 6.51 16.42 -2.58
C PRO A 60 5.79 17.74 -2.83
N SER A 61 6.02 18.39 -3.96
CA SER A 61 5.34 19.64 -4.33
C SER A 61 3.84 19.47 -4.64
N ILE A 62 3.40 18.26 -5.02
CA ILE A 62 1.99 17.98 -5.30
C ILE A 62 1.22 17.82 -3.97
N PHE A 63 1.92 17.31 -2.94
CA PHE A 63 1.35 17.03 -1.63
C PHE A 63 2.13 17.75 -0.51
N PRO A 64 2.21 19.10 -0.51
CA PRO A 64 3.10 19.84 0.38
C PRO A 64 2.72 19.72 1.87
N ASN A 65 1.44 19.44 2.14
CA ASN A 65 0.87 19.31 3.48
C ASN A 65 0.67 17.85 3.92
N ASP A 66 1.04 16.87 3.08
CA ASP A 66 0.95 15.46 3.44
C ASP A 66 2.09 15.11 4.42
N PRO A 67 1.76 14.71 5.67
CA PRO A 67 2.76 14.42 6.69
C PRO A 67 3.61 13.20 6.36
N PHE A 68 3.10 12.26 5.55
CA PHE A 68 3.82 11.06 5.14
C PHE A 68 4.76 11.33 3.98
N MET A 69 4.44 12.29 3.11
CA MET A 69 5.22 12.57 1.90
C MET A 69 6.67 12.97 2.22
N LYS A 70 6.88 13.82 3.23
CA LYS A 70 8.22 14.25 3.61
C LYS A 70 9.06 13.10 4.13
N THR A 71 8.52 12.34 5.09
CA THR A 71 9.18 11.17 5.69
C THR A 71 9.44 10.08 4.66
N PHE A 72 8.48 9.85 3.76
CA PHE A 72 8.64 8.95 2.63
C PHE A 72 9.84 9.35 1.78
N TRP A 73 9.94 10.62 1.41
CA TRP A 73 11.02 11.12 0.56
C TRP A 73 12.40 11.01 1.24
N GLU A 74 12.48 11.36 2.53
CA GLU A 74 13.70 11.22 3.33
C GLU A 74 14.17 9.76 3.37
N ASN A 75 13.26 8.82 3.60
CA ASN A 75 13.58 7.39 3.64
C ASN A 75 13.95 6.82 2.26
N ALA A 76 13.24 7.25 1.22
CA ALA A 76 13.41 6.80 -0.16
C ALA A 76 14.78 7.18 -0.74
N PHE A 77 15.24 8.40 -0.46
CA PHE A 77 16.49 8.95 -1.00
C PHE A 77 17.61 9.08 0.04
N HIS A 78 17.38 8.62 1.27
CA HIS A 78 18.30 8.75 2.40
C HIS A 78 18.79 10.21 2.60
N CYS A 79 17.85 11.16 2.49
CA CYS A 79 18.10 12.60 2.60
C CYS A 79 17.31 13.22 3.76
N VAL A 80 17.56 14.50 4.09
CA VAL A 80 16.83 15.24 5.13
C VAL A 80 16.27 16.56 4.59
N TRP A 81 15.02 16.91 4.95
CA TRP A 81 14.43 18.19 4.58
C TRP A 81 14.96 19.36 5.44
N PRO A 82 15.29 20.52 4.82
CA PRO A 82 15.63 21.72 5.56
C PRO A 82 14.38 22.26 6.27
N GLY A 83 14.31 22.10 7.60
CA GLY A 83 13.20 22.57 8.45
C GLY A 83 12.74 21.57 9.52
N ASN A 84 12.95 20.26 9.32
CA ASN A 84 12.64 19.23 10.33
C ASN A 84 13.57 19.32 11.57
N TYR A 85 14.68 20.04 11.46
CA TYR A 85 15.61 20.31 12.57
C TYR A 85 15.04 21.22 13.67
N ALA A 86 14.02 22.02 13.36
CA ALA A 86 13.43 22.93 14.35
C ALA A 86 12.58 22.21 15.40
N TYR A 87 12.06 21.00 15.10
CA TYR A 87 11.16 20.27 16.00
C TYR A 87 11.86 19.24 16.90
N ASN A 88 13.04 18.73 16.50
CA ASN A 88 13.63 17.56 17.17
C ASN A 88 14.73 17.85 18.19
N ASN A 89 15.05 19.12 18.52
CA ASN A 89 16.08 19.48 19.52
C ASN A 89 17.41 18.70 19.39
N THR A 90 17.69 18.12 18.22
CA THR A 90 18.97 17.52 17.91
C THR A 90 19.85 18.65 17.42
N SER A 91 20.71 19.09 18.35
CA SER A 91 21.78 20.05 18.16
C SER A 91 22.39 20.00 16.74
N PRO A 92 22.78 21.17 16.17
CA PRO A 92 23.54 21.25 14.91
C PRO A 92 24.82 20.39 14.88
N ALA A 93 25.26 19.87 16.03
CA ALA A 93 26.36 18.94 16.20
C ALA A 93 26.13 17.51 15.61
N LEU A 94 24.92 17.18 15.13
CA LEU A 94 24.64 15.92 14.40
C LEU A 94 24.75 16.04 12.87
N LEU A 95 25.20 17.18 12.35
CA LEU A 95 25.73 17.27 10.98
C LEU A 95 27.03 16.47 10.90
N LYS A 96 26.90 15.13 10.88
CA LYS A 96 27.98 14.26 10.43
C LYS A 96 28.37 14.73 9.03
N ASN A 97 29.67 14.91 8.80
CA ASN A 97 30.22 15.11 7.47
C ASN A 97 29.58 14.08 6.51
N GLY A 98 28.72 14.53 5.59
CA GLY A 98 27.99 13.64 4.66
C GLY A 98 26.46 13.65 4.70
N THR A 99 25.79 14.54 5.46
CA THR A 99 24.33 14.69 5.36
C THR A 99 23.90 15.12 3.94
N VAL A 100 23.05 14.33 3.31
CA VAL A 100 22.44 14.64 2.01
C VAL A 100 21.13 15.39 2.23
N TRP A 101 21.00 16.57 1.62
CA TRP A 101 19.79 17.37 1.70
C TRP A 101 18.78 16.94 0.63
N CYS A 102 17.51 16.83 1.00
CA CYS A 102 16.46 16.62 0.03
C CYS A 102 16.26 17.91 -0.79
N THR A 103 16.36 17.79 -2.11
CA THR A 103 16.16 18.87 -3.07
C THR A 103 14.72 18.91 -3.58
N GLY A 104 13.99 17.79 -3.44
CA GLY A 104 12.70 17.54 -4.06
C GLY A 104 12.80 17.15 -5.53
N LYS A 105 13.97 17.28 -6.17
CA LYS A 105 14.16 16.96 -7.60
C LYS A 105 14.60 15.51 -7.85
N GLU A 106 14.68 14.71 -6.79
CA GLU A 106 15.00 13.30 -6.88
C GLU A 106 13.94 12.55 -7.67
N ARG A 107 14.32 11.45 -8.34
CA ARG A 107 13.42 10.71 -9.22
C ARG A 107 13.09 9.35 -8.63
N LEU A 108 11.80 9.05 -8.46
CA LEU A 108 11.38 7.77 -7.89
C LEU A 108 11.72 6.56 -8.77
N ASP A 109 11.91 6.77 -10.08
CA ASP A 109 12.33 5.71 -11.00
C ASP A 109 13.81 5.33 -10.86
N SER A 110 14.62 6.09 -10.12
CA SER A 110 16.01 5.73 -9.80
C SER A 110 16.15 4.85 -8.56
N ILE A 111 15.06 4.59 -7.83
CA ILE A 111 15.04 3.74 -6.63
C ILE A 111 14.73 2.30 -7.02
N ASP A 112 15.24 1.33 -6.25
CA ASP A 112 14.92 -0.09 -6.45
C ASP A 112 13.40 -0.31 -6.43
N THR A 113 12.89 -0.79 -7.57
CA THR A 113 11.49 -1.19 -7.78
C THR A 113 10.95 -2.19 -6.76
N ASN A 114 11.82 -2.97 -6.10
CA ASN A 114 11.44 -3.91 -5.05
C ASN A 114 10.98 -3.21 -3.76
N ILE A 115 11.36 -1.95 -3.54
CA ILE A 115 10.93 -1.14 -2.39
C ILE A 115 9.45 -0.72 -2.55
N TYR A 116 8.96 -0.62 -3.78
CA TYR A 116 7.62 -0.12 -4.09
C TYR A 116 6.64 -1.18 -4.59
N ASP A 117 7.05 -2.46 -4.64
CA ASP A 117 6.26 -3.57 -5.19
C ASP A 117 5.55 -3.20 -6.52
N VAL A 118 6.28 -2.54 -7.44
CA VAL A 118 5.68 -1.98 -8.68
C VAL A 118 5.31 -3.04 -9.72
N TYR A 119 5.62 -4.31 -9.45
CA TYR A 119 5.40 -5.41 -10.37
C TYR A 119 4.42 -6.48 -9.85
N ASN A 120 4.20 -6.59 -8.53
CA ASN A 120 3.38 -7.64 -7.94
C ASN A 120 2.34 -7.09 -6.96
N PHE A 121 1.47 -6.19 -7.42
CA PHE A 121 0.39 -5.60 -6.63
C PHE A 121 -0.56 -6.65 -6.02
N LYS A 122 -0.24 -7.14 -4.82
CA LYS A 122 -1.08 -8.06 -4.04
C LYS A 122 -2.02 -7.28 -3.15
N TYR A 123 -1.45 -6.50 -2.23
CA TYR A 123 -2.21 -5.68 -1.29
C TYR A 123 -2.75 -4.42 -1.95
N THR A 124 -1.93 -3.78 -2.80
CA THR A 124 -2.32 -2.61 -3.58
C THR A 124 -3.54 -2.89 -4.44
N TYR A 125 -3.62 -4.05 -5.10
CA TYR A 125 -4.78 -4.45 -5.89
C TYR A 125 -6.04 -4.62 -5.03
N LYS A 126 -5.91 -5.21 -3.84
CA LYS A 126 -7.04 -5.32 -2.90
C LYS A 126 -7.53 -3.95 -2.42
N VAL A 127 -6.63 -3.01 -2.15
CA VAL A 127 -6.98 -1.63 -1.76
C VAL A 127 -7.68 -0.92 -2.92
N HIS A 128 -7.13 -1.01 -4.13
CA HIS A 128 -7.75 -0.50 -5.35
C HIS A 128 -9.18 -1.02 -5.50
N ASN A 129 -9.36 -2.34 -5.39
CA ASN A 129 -10.66 -2.99 -5.52
C ASN A 129 -11.64 -2.59 -4.42
N ALA A 130 -11.17 -2.37 -3.19
CA ALA A 130 -12.01 -1.88 -2.09
C ALA A 130 -12.52 -0.46 -2.37
N VAL A 131 -11.67 0.43 -2.86
CA VAL A 131 -12.07 1.79 -3.28
C VAL A 131 -13.07 1.73 -4.43
N PHE A 132 -12.82 0.88 -5.42
CA PHE A 132 -13.73 0.69 -6.56
C PHE A 132 -15.08 0.13 -6.15
N ALA A 133 -15.13 -0.82 -5.20
CA ALA A 133 -16.38 -1.34 -4.66
C ALA A 133 -17.21 -0.23 -4.00
N VAL A 134 -16.58 0.63 -3.19
CA VAL A 134 -17.29 1.78 -2.58
C VAL A 134 -17.78 2.77 -3.66
N ALA A 135 -16.92 3.11 -4.63
CA ALA A 135 -17.30 4.01 -5.71
C ALA A 135 -18.46 3.45 -6.55
N HIS A 136 -18.46 2.14 -6.81
CA HIS A 136 -19.51 1.46 -7.54
C HIS A 136 -20.83 1.45 -6.75
N ALA A 137 -20.79 1.19 -5.44
CA ALA A 137 -21.95 1.29 -4.56
C ALA A 137 -22.60 2.67 -4.62
N LEU A 138 -21.78 3.73 -4.50
CA LEU A 138 -22.25 5.11 -4.58
C LEU A 138 -22.82 5.44 -5.96
N HIS A 139 -22.16 4.98 -7.03
CA HIS A 139 -22.66 5.12 -8.39
C HIS A 139 -24.03 4.45 -8.59
N GLN A 140 -24.24 3.27 -7.98
CA GLN A 140 -25.53 2.60 -8.02
C GLN A 140 -26.61 3.35 -7.25
N MET A 141 -26.29 3.96 -6.10
CA MET A 141 -27.24 4.81 -5.37
C MET A 141 -27.67 5.99 -6.24
N LYS A 142 -26.71 6.67 -6.87
CA LYS A 142 -26.97 7.80 -7.77
C LYS A 142 -27.86 7.42 -8.95
N ASN A 143 -27.65 6.26 -9.54
CA ASN A 143 -28.39 5.77 -10.71
C ASN A 143 -29.56 4.84 -10.34
N CYS A 144 -29.99 4.85 -9.09
CA CYS A 144 -31.05 3.98 -8.62
C CYS A 144 -32.41 4.43 -9.17
N VAL A 145 -33.18 3.47 -9.69
CA VAL A 145 -34.55 3.71 -10.17
C VAL A 145 -35.53 3.38 -9.04
N PRO A 146 -36.37 4.33 -8.60
CA PRO A 146 -37.40 4.06 -7.59
C PRO A 146 -38.28 2.86 -7.97
N GLY A 147 -38.50 1.95 -7.01
CA GLY A 147 -39.20 0.68 -7.22
C GLY A 147 -38.31 -0.48 -7.65
N LYS A 148 -37.04 -0.21 -8.02
CA LYS A 148 -36.02 -1.23 -8.36
C LYS A 148 -34.78 -1.14 -7.47
N GLY A 149 -34.82 -0.33 -6.43
CA GLY A 149 -33.73 -0.18 -5.48
C GLY A 149 -33.60 -1.40 -4.55
N PRO A 150 -32.42 -1.58 -3.93
CA PRO A 150 -32.16 -2.77 -3.11
C PRO A 150 -32.89 -2.73 -1.76
N PHE A 151 -33.47 -1.59 -1.36
CA PHE A 151 -34.07 -1.41 -0.04
C PHE A 151 -35.58 -1.76 -0.02
N LYS A 152 -36.19 -1.67 1.17
CA LYS A 152 -37.62 -1.98 1.38
C LYS A 152 -38.50 -1.26 0.36
N ASN A 153 -39.48 -1.98 -0.20
CA ASN A 153 -40.40 -1.50 -1.23
C ASN A 153 -39.69 -1.00 -2.52
N GLY A 154 -38.48 -1.49 -2.80
CA GLY A 154 -37.70 -1.07 -3.95
C GLY A 154 -37.18 0.36 -3.85
N SER A 155 -37.07 0.90 -2.63
CA SER A 155 -36.59 2.27 -2.41
C SER A 155 -35.08 2.39 -2.68
N CYS A 156 -34.64 3.62 -2.93
CA CYS A 156 -33.26 3.98 -3.22
C CYS A 156 -32.67 4.78 -2.06
N ALA A 157 -31.38 4.61 -1.80
CA ALA A 157 -30.65 5.52 -0.91
C ALA A 157 -30.27 6.79 -1.68
N ASP A 158 -30.32 7.94 -1.00
CA ASP A 158 -29.80 9.20 -1.54
C ASP A 158 -28.27 9.20 -1.42
N ILE A 159 -27.56 9.48 -2.50
CA ILE A 159 -26.10 9.58 -2.48
C ILE A 159 -25.60 10.73 -1.59
N TYR A 160 -26.37 11.81 -1.40
CA TYR A 160 -25.96 12.96 -0.60
C TYR A 160 -26.30 12.84 0.89
N ASP A 161 -27.27 11.98 1.23
CA ASP A 161 -27.76 11.76 2.60
C ASP A 161 -27.82 10.26 2.96
N HIS A 162 -26.86 9.49 2.45
CA HIS A 162 -26.77 8.07 2.78
C HIS A 162 -26.14 7.87 4.16
N GLN A 163 -26.61 6.83 4.84
CA GLN A 163 -26.02 6.32 6.07
C GLN A 163 -24.89 5.33 5.73
N PRO A 164 -23.83 5.24 6.55
CA PRO A 164 -22.69 4.35 6.27
C PRO A 164 -23.06 2.88 6.01
N TRP A 165 -24.13 2.37 6.63
CA TRP A 165 -24.58 0.99 6.46
C TRP A 165 -25.24 0.72 5.10
N GLN A 166 -25.69 1.75 4.38
CA GLN A 166 -26.35 1.60 3.08
C GLN A 166 -25.38 1.24 1.96
N VAL A 167 -24.11 1.63 2.07
CA VAL A 167 -23.04 1.32 1.11
C VAL A 167 -22.80 -0.19 1.00
N PRO A 168 -22.43 -0.92 2.08
CA PRO A 168 -22.23 -2.36 2.01
C PRO A 168 -23.53 -3.13 1.69
N TYR A 169 -24.70 -2.57 2.04
CA TYR A 169 -25.98 -3.17 1.67
C TYR A 169 -26.21 -3.10 0.15
N THR A 170 -25.88 -1.98 -0.49
CA THR A 170 -26.02 -1.80 -1.94
C THR A 170 -25.12 -2.77 -2.71
N GLU A 171 -23.86 -2.92 -2.29
CA GLU A 171 -22.90 -3.86 -2.90
C GLU A 171 -23.40 -5.32 -2.90
N ARG A 172 -23.97 -5.78 -1.79
CA ARG A 172 -24.42 -7.18 -1.64
C ARG A 172 -25.55 -7.58 -2.58
N HIS A 173 -26.37 -6.64 -3.03
CA HIS A 173 -27.63 -6.95 -3.73
C HIS A 173 -27.53 -6.81 -5.25
N LYS A 174 -26.51 -6.12 -5.79
CA LYS A 174 -26.30 -5.99 -7.24
C LYS A 174 -25.09 -6.72 -7.79
N GLY A 175 -24.33 -7.42 -6.94
CA GLY A 175 -23.28 -8.33 -7.36
C GLY A 175 -22.17 -7.62 -8.12
N PHE A 176 -21.22 -7.05 -7.40
CA PHE A 176 -19.99 -6.56 -7.98
C PHE A 176 -18.95 -7.70 -8.00
N VAL A 177 -18.42 -8.02 -9.19
CA VAL A 177 -17.34 -9.00 -9.37
C VAL A 177 -16.04 -8.25 -9.62
N LEU A 178 -15.06 -8.47 -8.75
CA LEU A 178 -13.73 -7.86 -8.71
C LEU A 178 -12.65 -8.73 -9.38
#